data_AF-A0A9W6YS31-F1
#
_entry.id   AF-A0A9W6YS31-F1
#
_cell.length_a   1.000
_cell.length_b   1.000
_cell.length_c   1.000
_cell.angle_alpha   90.00
_cell.angle_beta   90.00
_cell.angle_gamma   90.00
#
_symmetry.space_group_name_H-M   'P 1'
#
loop_
_entity.id
_entity.type
_entity.pdbx_description
1 polymer ?
#
loop_
_entity_poly.entity_id
_entity_poly.type
_entity_poly.pdbx_seq_one_letter_code
_entity_poly.pdbx_strand_id
1 'polypeptide(L)'
;MFGSTLSGRPVKLCNEISQLQYVIQFDNIQLNKPTQYLTIFILPDVQFDPNYTALIYFQYKLLNDPSPNGQTEFKLLGGLSQTKQSSIFKVSLGTFYTPDDKTSNDVDMDADDFTGGYRPSFTSDLSLVIGISVEPNAQANAALSELKKSSPSKPTPPHQAGQTTNNVPKKPAPVPAESVDIEVLSNNIITNAYNFLSSFVDSNNKVYIARFDDWWAKFKHKMANDEKFRQRMTR
;
A
#
# COMPACT_ATOMS: atom_id res chain seq x y z
N MET A 1 21.97 9.32 9.02
CA MET A 1 21.25 8.65 10.12
C MET A 1 20.21 7.65 9.61
N PHE A 2 19.40 8.05 8.62
CA PHE A 2 18.34 7.21 8.05
C PHE A 2 18.61 6.88 6.57
N GLY A 3 18.10 5.74 6.14
CA GLY A 3 18.03 5.33 4.74
C GLY A 3 16.60 5.01 4.35
N SER A 4 16.27 5.24 3.08
CA SER A 4 14.99 4.85 2.52
C SER A 4 15.13 4.30 1.11
N THR A 5 14.24 3.38 0.73
CA THR A 5 14.08 2.91 -0.64
C THR A 5 12.60 2.91 -1.01
N LEU A 6 12.34 3.31 -2.24
CA LEU A 6 11.05 3.14 -2.89
C LEU A 6 11.12 1.90 -3.79
N SER A 7 10.00 1.21 -3.95
CA SER A 7 9.88 0.05 -4.84
C SER A 7 10.53 0.28 -6.21
N GLY A 8 11.54 -0.52 -6.55
CA GLY A 8 12.26 -0.44 -7.83
C GLY A 8 13.31 0.66 -7.93
N ARG A 9 13.69 1.31 -6.82
CA ARG A 9 14.71 2.37 -6.78
C ARG A 9 15.84 2.06 -5.80
N PRO A 10 17.07 2.54 -6.08
CA PRO A 10 18.17 2.39 -5.16
C PRO A 10 17.87 3.11 -3.82
N VAL A 11 18.57 2.67 -2.78
CA VAL A 11 18.52 3.30 -1.47
C VAL A 11 19.02 4.74 -1.58
N LYS A 12 18.29 5.67 -0.96
CA LYS A 12 18.71 7.05 -0.74
C LYS A 12 18.94 7.28 0.75
N LEU A 13 19.99 8.02 1.05
CA LEU A 13 20.31 8.45 2.41
C LEU A 13 19.64 9.80 2.70
N CYS A 14 19.40 10.06 3.98
CA CYS A 14 18.81 11.31 4.42
C CYS A 14 19.80 12.48 4.36
N ASN A 15 19.27 13.65 4.01
CA ASN A 15 19.92 14.94 4.21
C ASN A 15 19.42 15.54 5.53
N GLU A 16 20.31 16.14 6.30
CA GLU A 16 19.97 16.83 7.54
C GLU A 16 19.54 18.26 7.24
N ILE A 17 18.35 18.66 7.70
CA ILE A 17 17.86 20.04 7.61
C ILE A 17 18.13 20.76 8.94
N SER A 18 17.94 20.04 10.04
CA SER A 18 18.17 20.50 11.41
C SER A 18 18.63 19.30 12.26
N GLN A 19 19.14 19.56 13.45
CA GLN A 19 19.70 18.55 14.35
C GLN A 19 18.79 17.33 14.59
N LEU A 20 17.47 17.54 14.57
CA LEU A 20 16.46 16.49 14.78
C LEU A 20 15.54 16.30 13.56
N GLN A 21 15.83 16.93 12.42
CA GLN A 21 14.99 16.88 11.23
C GLN A 21 15.78 16.50 10.00
N TYR A 22 15.30 15.48 9.30
CA TYR A 22 15.94 14.94 8.12
C TYR A 22 14.95 14.82 6.97
N VAL A 23 15.46 14.87 5.75
CA VAL A 23 14.67 14.75 4.53
C VAL A 23 15.27 13.74 3.56
N ILE A 24 14.41 13.00 2.88
CA ILE A 24 14.77 12.16 1.73
C ILE A 24 13.82 12.49 0.59
N GLN A 25 14.37 12.80 -0.58
CA GLN A 25 13.58 13.14 -1.77
C GLN A 25 13.79 12.13 -2.88
N PHE A 26 12.69 11.70 -3.50
CA PHE A 26 12.64 10.86 -4.68
C PHE A 26 11.94 11.59 -5.82
N ASP A 27 12.69 11.95 -6.86
CA ASP A 27 12.18 12.67 -8.03
C ASP A 27 11.84 11.75 -9.19
N ASN A 28 11.04 12.23 -10.14
CA ASN A 28 10.71 11.53 -11.38
C ASN A 28 10.13 10.13 -11.14
N ILE A 29 9.30 9.97 -10.10
CA ILE A 29 8.62 8.71 -9.82
C ILE A 29 7.54 8.52 -10.88
N GLN A 30 7.77 7.58 -11.78
CA GLN A 30 6.78 7.13 -12.74
C GLN A 30 5.73 6.30 -12.02
N LEU A 31 4.46 6.66 -12.19
CA LEU A 31 3.35 5.99 -11.54
C LEU A 31 2.93 4.70 -12.25
N ASN A 32 3.88 3.88 -12.70
CA ASN A 32 3.59 2.66 -13.46
C ASN A 32 2.88 1.55 -12.66
N LYS A 33 2.73 1.74 -11.34
CA LYS A 33 2.07 0.81 -10.43
C LYS A 33 1.08 1.56 -9.53
N PRO A 34 -0.13 1.02 -9.31
CA PRO A 34 -1.14 1.64 -8.44
C PRO A 34 -0.78 1.56 -6.94
N THR A 35 0.20 0.74 -6.58
CA THR A 35 0.65 0.58 -5.20
C THR A 35 2.16 0.59 -5.16
N GLN A 36 2.71 1.50 -4.36
CA GLN A 36 4.14 1.61 -4.12
C GLN A 36 4.44 1.31 -2.65
N TYR A 37 5.58 0.66 -2.40
CA TYR A 37 6.06 0.39 -1.05
C TYR A 37 7.28 1.26 -0.76
N LEU A 38 7.20 1.99 0.34
CA LEU A 38 8.25 2.81 0.88
C LEU A 38 8.86 2.11 2.10
N THR A 39 10.15 1.82 2.05
CA THR A 39 10.89 1.25 3.18
C THR A 39 11.78 2.33 3.77
N ILE A 40 11.79 2.46 5.09
CA ILE A 40 12.66 3.39 5.82
C ILE A 40 13.31 2.63 6.97
N PHE A 41 14.59 2.90 7.20
CA PHE A 41 15.38 2.23 8.23
C PHE A 41 16.46 3.15 8.81
N ILE A 42 16.88 2.85 10.02
CA ILE A 42 18.05 3.45 10.68
C ILE A 42 19.30 2.72 10.17
N LEU A 43 20.37 3.45 9.88
CA LEU A 43 21.64 2.86 9.46
C LEU A 43 22.29 2.06 10.61
N PRO A 44 22.93 0.90 10.33
CA PRO A 44 23.40 -0.02 11.36
C PRO A 44 24.47 0.58 12.30
N ASP A 45 25.27 1.53 11.81
CA ASP A 45 26.37 2.13 12.57
C ASP A 45 25.96 3.37 13.39
N VAL A 46 24.66 3.67 13.45
CA VAL A 46 24.16 4.85 14.17
C VAL A 46 23.38 4.41 15.41
N GLN A 47 23.87 4.78 16.59
CA GLN A 47 23.14 4.57 17.84
C GLN A 47 21.98 5.57 17.93
N PHE A 48 20.76 5.04 17.92
CA PHE A 48 19.54 5.83 18.07
C PHE A 48 19.16 5.91 19.56
N ASP A 49 18.95 7.12 20.07
CA ASP A 49 18.65 7.35 21.48
C ASP A 49 17.31 6.65 21.88
N PRO A 50 17.31 5.80 22.93
CA PRO A 50 16.10 5.13 23.41
C PRO A 50 14.97 6.08 23.84
N ASN A 51 15.27 7.33 24.20
CA ASN A 51 14.29 8.32 24.69
C ASN A 51 13.57 9.07 23.57
N TYR A 52 13.99 8.86 22.32
CA TYR A 52 13.43 9.52 21.16
C TYR A 52 12.75 8.51 20.22
N THR A 53 11.90 9.04 19.35
CA THR A 53 11.24 8.30 18.28
C THR A 53 11.24 9.19 17.04
N ALA A 54 11.68 8.64 15.91
CA ALA A 54 11.67 9.32 14.63
C ALA A 54 10.30 9.16 13.97
N LEU A 55 9.52 10.24 13.93
CA LEU A 55 8.25 10.31 13.22
C LEU A 55 8.49 10.50 11.72
N ILE A 56 7.79 9.70 10.92
CA ILE A 56 7.92 9.65 9.47
C ILE A 56 6.72 10.33 8.84
N TYR A 57 6.98 11.40 8.10
CA TYR A 57 6.02 12.13 7.30
C TYR A 57 6.31 11.94 5.82
N PHE A 58 5.28 11.99 4.99
CA PHE A 58 5.46 12.03 3.54
C PHE A 58 4.56 13.09 2.91
N GLN A 59 5.04 13.61 1.79
CA GLN A 59 4.34 14.54 0.92
C GLN A 59 4.69 14.16 -0.52
N TYR A 60 3.75 14.31 -1.44
CA TYR A 60 4.03 14.15 -2.86
C TYR A 60 3.56 15.36 -3.68
N LYS A 61 4.28 15.63 -4.76
CA LYS A 61 3.98 16.68 -5.73
C LYS A 61 3.92 16.10 -7.14
N LEU A 62 2.85 16.41 -7.86
CA LEU A 62 2.75 16.10 -9.28
C LEU A 62 3.59 17.08 -10.10
N LEU A 63 4.47 16.56 -10.95
CA LEU A 63 5.32 17.39 -11.81
C LEU A 63 4.59 17.85 -13.09
N ASN A 64 3.55 17.13 -13.50
CA ASN A 64 2.82 17.36 -14.76
C ASN A 64 1.42 17.98 -14.55
N ASP A 65 1.08 18.40 -13.33
CA ASP A 65 -0.17 19.10 -13.03
C ASP A 65 0.05 20.63 -13.12
N PRO A 66 -0.66 21.36 -13.99
CA PRO A 66 -0.53 22.81 -14.13
C PRO A 66 -1.08 23.61 -12.93
N SER A 67 -1.71 22.95 -11.95
CA SER A 67 -2.20 23.60 -10.73
C SER A 67 -1.06 23.90 -9.73
N PRO A 68 -0.93 25.15 -9.22
CA PRO A 68 0.01 25.48 -8.15
C PRO A 68 -0.28 24.72 -6.83
N ASN A 69 -1.44 24.05 -6.71
CA ASN A 69 -1.85 23.24 -5.57
C ASN A 69 -1.54 21.73 -5.73
N GLY A 70 -0.74 21.33 -6.71
CA GLY A 70 -0.38 19.92 -6.95
C GLY A 70 0.49 19.27 -5.87
N GLN A 71 0.68 19.91 -4.71
CA GLN A 71 1.40 19.40 -3.54
C GLN A 71 0.41 18.96 -2.48
N THR A 72 0.55 17.73 -1.99
CA THR A 72 -0.23 17.29 -0.82
C THR A 72 0.29 17.91 0.46
N GLU A 73 -0.49 17.86 1.53
CA GLU A 73 0.02 18.13 2.88
C GLU A 73 0.89 16.97 3.38
N PHE A 74 1.74 17.25 4.37
CA PHE A 74 2.51 16.21 5.04
C PHE A 74 1.59 15.32 5.86
N LYS A 75 1.60 14.03 5.55
CA LYS A 75 0.85 13.02 6.31
C LYS A 75 1.80 12.15 7.11
N LEU A 76 1.45 11.88 8.36
CA LEU A 76 2.20 10.95 9.22
C LEU A 76 1.97 9.51 8.76
N LEU A 77 3.05 8.76 8.53
CA LEU A 77 3.04 7.34 8.17
C LEU A 77 3.23 6.44 9.38
N GLY A 78 4.06 6.87 10.33
CA GLY A 78 4.42 6.06 11.50
C GLY A 78 5.69 6.57 12.16
N GLY A 79 6.38 5.69 12.89
CA GLY A 79 7.61 6.04 13.58
C GLY A 79 8.61 4.89 13.67
N LEU A 80 9.88 5.27 13.83
CA LEU A 80 11.02 4.40 14.08
C LEU A 80 11.61 4.70 15.46
N SER A 81 12.08 3.67 16.14
CA SER A 81 12.73 3.78 17.43
C SER A 81 13.84 2.74 17.54
N GLN A 82 14.58 2.73 18.65
CA GLN A 82 15.62 1.73 18.87
C GLN A 82 15.07 0.29 18.80
N THR A 83 13.83 0.06 19.26
CA THR A 83 13.18 -1.26 19.22
C THR A 83 12.63 -1.61 17.84
N LYS A 84 12.33 -0.60 17.01
CA LYS A 84 11.78 -0.74 15.67
C LYS A 84 12.56 0.11 14.68
N GLN A 85 13.70 -0.44 14.24
CA GLN A 85 14.68 0.28 13.43
C GLN A 85 14.30 0.40 11.95
N SER A 86 13.26 -0.30 11.50
CA SER A 86 12.77 -0.26 10.12
C SER A 86 11.25 -0.37 10.04
N SER A 87 10.66 0.22 9.00
CA SER A 87 9.24 0.09 8.67
C SER A 87 9.02 0.14 7.17
N ILE A 88 7.99 -0.57 6.70
CA ILE A 88 7.53 -0.56 5.32
C ILE A 88 6.12 0.03 5.30
N PHE A 89 5.89 0.98 4.41
CA PHE A 89 4.63 1.68 4.26
C PHE A 89 4.09 1.49 2.84
N LYS A 90 2.82 1.11 2.74
CA LYS A 90 2.08 1.15 1.48
C LYS A 90 1.66 2.60 1.23
N VAL A 91 2.20 3.20 0.17
CA VAL A 91 1.86 4.55 -0.26
C VAL A 91 0.98 4.50 -1.49
N SER A 92 -0.26 4.95 -1.34
CA SER A 92 -1.19 5.20 -2.44
C SER A 92 -0.90 6.60 -2.98
N LEU A 93 -0.04 6.67 -3.98
CA LEU A 93 0.26 7.88 -4.73
C LEU A 93 -0.85 7.97 -5.79
N GLY A 94 -1.67 9.01 -5.74
CA GLY A 94 -3.01 9.05 -6.36
C GLY A 94 -3.12 8.36 -7.72
N THR A 95 -4.11 7.48 -7.88
CA THR A 95 -4.51 6.99 -9.21
C THR A 95 -5.17 8.14 -9.96
N PHE A 96 -4.43 8.75 -10.89
CA PHE A 96 -4.98 9.76 -11.79
C PHE A 96 -5.69 9.06 -12.93
N TYR A 97 -7.01 9.04 -12.87
CA TYR A 97 -7.81 8.86 -14.07
C TYR A 97 -7.75 10.20 -14.80
N THR A 98 -6.97 10.27 -15.88
CA THR A 98 -7.16 11.35 -16.86
C THR A 98 -8.55 11.13 -17.46
N PRO A 99 -9.52 12.05 -17.29
CA PRO A 99 -10.64 12.10 -18.21
C PRO A 99 -9.99 12.39 -19.57
N ASP A 100 -10.11 11.45 -20.51
CA ASP A 100 -9.56 11.64 -21.84
C ASP A 100 -10.15 12.93 -22.44
N ASP A 101 -9.24 13.70 -23.00
CA ASP A 101 -9.45 15.03 -23.54
C ASP A 101 -10.27 14.92 -24.83
N LYS A 102 -11.61 14.87 -24.69
CA LYS A 102 -12.51 15.20 -25.80
C LYS A 102 -12.86 16.67 -25.75
N THR A 103 -11.90 17.53 -26.06
CA THR A 103 -12.19 18.79 -26.73
C THR A 103 -12.84 18.48 -28.07
N SER A 104 -14.13 18.79 -28.22
CA SER A 104 -14.66 19.55 -29.36
C SER A 104 -16.18 19.44 -29.40
N ASN A 105 -16.79 20.61 -29.55
CA ASN A 105 -18.17 20.85 -29.97
C ASN A 105 -18.64 19.86 -31.07
N ASP A 106 -19.93 19.52 -31.00
CA ASP A 106 -20.80 19.03 -32.07
C ASP A 106 -20.27 17.94 -33.02
N VAL A 107 -20.52 16.65 -32.74
CA VAL A 107 -20.77 15.65 -33.79
C VAL A 107 -21.77 14.59 -33.29
N ASP A 108 -22.94 14.60 -33.94
CA ASP A 108 -23.99 13.58 -33.92
C ASP A 108 -23.53 12.27 -34.59
N MET A 109 -24.11 11.13 -34.18
CA MET A 109 -24.16 9.82 -34.86
C MET A 109 -22.86 9.14 -35.35
N ASP A 110 -22.40 8.11 -34.63
CA ASP A 110 -22.57 6.67 -34.99
C ASP A 110 -21.69 5.84 -34.03
N ALA A 111 -22.32 4.91 -33.31
CA ALA A 111 -21.66 4.07 -32.32
C ALA A 111 -21.47 2.67 -32.92
N ASP A 112 -20.35 2.47 -33.61
CA ASP A 112 -19.81 1.13 -33.85
C ASP A 112 -18.28 1.17 -33.75
N ASP A 113 -17.72 0.11 -33.18
CA ASP A 113 -16.30 -0.12 -32.88
C ASP A 113 -15.73 0.47 -31.57
N PHE A 114 -16.18 -0.07 -30.43
CA PHE A 114 -15.53 0.13 -29.13
C PHE A 114 -14.51 -1.01 -28.84
N THR A 115 -13.39 -1.03 -29.56
CA THR A 115 -12.14 -1.64 -29.06
C THR A 115 -11.27 -0.57 -28.38
N GLY A 116 -11.82 0.09 -27.36
CA GLY A 116 -11.13 1.08 -26.54
C GLY A 116 -10.87 0.53 -25.14
N GLY A 117 -9.88 -0.35 -25.00
CA GLY A 117 -9.44 -0.80 -23.68
C GLY A 117 -8.98 0.39 -22.84
N TYR A 118 -9.76 0.75 -21.82
CA TYR A 118 -9.40 1.71 -20.78
C TYR A 118 -8.03 1.34 -20.19
N ARG A 119 -6.98 1.98 -20.70
CA ARG A 119 -5.64 1.93 -20.12
C ARG A 119 -5.53 3.14 -19.18
N PRO A 120 -5.35 2.95 -17.87
CA PRO A 120 -4.93 4.07 -17.02
C PRO A 120 -3.61 4.60 -17.58
N SER A 121 -3.60 5.86 -18.04
CA SER A 121 -2.39 6.53 -18.50
C SER A 121 -1.56 6.88 -17.27
N PHE A 122 -0.44 6.18 -17.08
CA PHE A 122 0.42 6.30 -15.91
C PHE A 122 1.51 7.39 -16.05
N THR A 123 1.29 8.41 -16.90
CA THR A 123 2.36 9.33 -17.35
C THR A 123 2.57 10.55 -16.46
N SER A 124 2.03 10.56 -15.24
CA SER A 124 2.31 11.62 -14.27
C SER A 124 3.62 11.31 -13.56
N ASP A 125 4.65 12.11 -13.81
CA ASP A 125 5.86 12.09 -12.99
C ASP A 125 5.56 12.76 -11.64
N LEU A 126 6.07 12.14 -10.57
CA LEU A 126 5.84 12.58 -9.19
C LEU A 126 7.17 12.81 -8.46
N SER A 127 7.26 13.85 -7.62
CA SER A 127 8.28 13.95 -6.58
C SER A 127 7.70 13.61 -5.22
N LEU A 128 8.39 12.75 -4.48
CA LEU A 128 8.03 12.31 -3.13
C LEU A 128 9.07 12.84 -2.16
N VAL A 129 8.62 13.55 -1.13
CA VAL A 129 9.44 14.06 -0.03
C VAL A 129 9.06 13.30 1.23
N ILE A 130 10.07 12.78 1.92
CA ILE A 130 9.93 12.07 3.19
C ILE A 130 10.59 12.94 4.24
N GLY A 131 9.79 13.44 5.18
CA GLY A 131 10.25 14.17 6.35
C GLY A 131 10.43 13.21 7.52
N ILE A 132 11.52 13.35 8.27
CA ILE A 132 11.81 12.56 9.46
C ILE A 132 12.04 13.55 10.61
N SER A 133 11.17 13.56 11.61
CA SER A 133 11.32 14.39 12.82
C SER A 133 11.62 13.51 14.03
N VAL A 134 12.73 13.75 14.71
CA VAL A 134 13.14 13.00 15.91
C VAL A 134 12.58 13.72 17.13
N GLU A 135 11.52 13.14 17.70
CA GLU A 135 10.79 13.74 18.82
C GLU A 135 10.97 12.91 20.10
N PRO A 136 10.86 13.51 21.30
CA PRO A 136 10.81 12.75 22.54
C PRO A 136 9.65 11.75 22.55
N ASN A 137 9.87 10.58 23.17
CA ASN A 137 8.90 9.49 23.18
C ASN A 137 7.48 9.89 23.63
N ALA A 138 7.38 10.80 24.61
CA ALA A 138 6.09 11.28 25.11
C ALA A 138 5.26 11.95 24.00
N GLN A 139 5.88 12.81 23.19
CA GLN A 139 5.21 13.54 22.10
C GLN A 139 4.96 12.61 20.90
N ALA A 140 5.96 11.81 20.54
CA ALA A 140 5.84 10.87 19.43
C ALA A 140 4.71 9.84 19.66
N ASN A 141 4.58 9.31 20.87
CA ASN A 141 3.53 8.35 21.20
C ASN A 141 2.12 8.95 21.13
N ALA A 142 1.97 10.25 21.41
CA ALA A 142 0.71 10.94 21.25
C ALA A 142 0.30 11.00 19.76
N ALA A 143 1.21 11.46 18.89
CA ALA A 143 0.98 11.53 17.44
C ALA A 143 0.70 10.16 16.81
N LEU A 144 1.45 9.11 17.22
CA LEU A 144 1.23 7.75 16.75
C LEU A 144 -0.11 7.15 17.24
N SER A 145 -0.58 7.55 18.42
CA SER A 145 -1.88 7.12 18.94
C SER A 145 -3.04 7.76 18.19
N GLU A 146 -2.90 9.02 17.79
CA GLU A 146 -3.88 9.71 16.92
C GLU A 146 -3.95 9.08 15.54
N LEU A 147 -2.81 8.71 14.94
CA LEU A 147 -2.76 8.01 13.66
C LEU A 147 -3.49 6.65 13.69
N LYS A 148 -3.37 5.93 14.80
CA LYS A 148 -4.07 4.65 15.01
C LYS A 148 -5.59 4.84 15.16
N LYS A 149 -6.05 5.98 15.67
CA LYS A 149 -7.48 6.31 15.81
C LYS A 149 -8.09 6.77 14.49
N SER A 150 -7.32 7.48 13.66
CA SER A 150 -7.77 7.97 12.35
C SER A 150 -7.71 6.91 11.23
N SER A 151 -6.98 5.82 11.46
CA SER A 151 -6.97 4.65 10.57
C SER A 151 -7.94 3.60 11.12
N PRO A 152 -9.06 3.27 10.43
CA PRO A 152 -9.88 2.14 10.83
C PRO A 152 -9.03 0.86 10.75
N SER A 153 -8.60 0.38 11.91
CA SER A 153 -7.81 -0.84 12.03
C SER A 153 -8.72 -2.04 11.86
N LYS A 154 -8.43 -2.83 10.82
CA LYS A 154 -8.74 -4.26 10.80
C LYS A 154 -8.08 -4.87 12.06
N PRO A 155 -8.79 -5.63 12.90
CA PRO A 155 -8.29 -6.04 14.21
C PRO A 155 -7.16 -7.05 14.07
N THR A 156 -5.98 -6.70 14.58
CA THR A 156 -4.91 -7.65 14.90
C THR A 156 -5.15 -8.17 16.33
N PRO A 157 -5.12 -9.48 16.61
CA PRO A 157 -5.22 -9.98 17.97
C PRO A 157 -4.04 -9.51 18.84
N PRO A 158 -4.26 -9.30 20.15
CA PRO A 158 -3.25 -8.81 21.07
C PRO A 158 -2.21 -9.90 21.39
N HIS A 159 -0.99 -9.75 20.91
CA HIS A 159 0.15 -10.41 21.55
C HIS A 159 0.54 -9.62 22.79
N GLN A 160 0.02 -10.05 23.94
CA GLN A 160 0.48 -9.61 25.25
C GLN A 160 1.92 -10.06 25.46
N ALA A 161 2.77 -9.11 25.88
CA ALA A 161 4.09 -9.39 26.40
C ALA A 161 3.97 -10.04 27.79
N GLY A 162 4.65 -11.17 28.00
CA GLY A 162 4.80 -11.78 29.31
C GLY A 162 5.56 -13.12 29.27
N GLN A 163 6.74 -13.11 29.88
CA GLN A 163 7.45 -14.25 30.52
C GLN A 163 8.44 -15.11 29.68
N THR A 164 9.72 -14.73 29.81
CA THR A 164 10.90 -15.50 30.25
C THR A 164 11.22 -16.92 29.73
N THR A 165 12.48 -17.03 29.29
CA THR A 165 13.46 -18.16 29.39
C THR A 165 13.29 -19.39 28.49
N ASN A 166 14.10 -19.51 27.43
CA ASN A 166 15.27 -20.43 27.34
C ASN A 166 15.77 -20.63 25.90
N ASN A 167 17.10 -20.70 25.78
CA ASN A 167 17.90 -20.85 24.57
C ASN A 167 17.73 -22.20 23.86
N VAL A 168 17.57 -22.19 22.52
CA VAL A 168 18.28 -23.05 21.54
C VAL A 168 18.31 -22.33 20.17
N PRO A 169 19.46 -22.19 19.48
CA PRO A 169 19.50 -21.57 18.16
C PRO A 169 19.09 -22.58 17.07
N LYS A 170 17.92 -22.38 16.45
CA LYS A 170 17.51 -23.13 15.25
C LYS A 170 17.69 -22.24 14.01
N LYS A 171 18.52 -22.76 13.10
CA LYS A 171 18.81 -22.37 11.70
C LYS A 171 17.73 -21.46 11.04
N PRO A 172 18.13 -20.42 10.27
CA PRO A 172 17.21 -19.43 9.72
C PRO A 172 16.20 -20.08 8.76
N ALA A 173 14.92 -19.94 9.09
CA ALA A 173 13.82 -20.29 8.19
C ALA A 173 13.69 -19.22 7.09
N PRO A 174 13.21 -19.58 5.89
CA PRO A 174 13.02 -18.65 4.79
C PRO A 174 11.97 -17.60 5.16
N VAL A 175 12.22 -16.38 4.70
CA VAL A 175 11.36 -15.19 4.69
C VAL A 175 9.87 -15.55 4.65
N PRO A 176 9.03 -15.07 5.59
CA PRO A 176 7.58 -15.26 5.50
C PRO A 176 7.08 -14.53 4.24
N ALA A 177 6.52 -15.28 3.30
CA ALA A 177 5.69 -14.72 2.25
C ALA A 177 4.58 -13.91 2.93
N GLU A 178 4.46 -12.63 2.55
CA GLU A 178 3.38 -11.77 3.00
C GLU A 178 2.07 -12.53 2.84
N SER A 179 1.33 -12.70 3.94
CA SER A 179 -0.01 -13.25 3.89
C SER A 179 -0.90 -12.25 3.17
N VAL A 180 -0.87 -12.27 1.84
CA VAL A 180 -1.93 -11.68 1.03
C VAL A 180 -3.20 -12.24 1.61
N ASP A 181 -4.08 -11.36 2.07
CA ASP A 181 -5.35 -11.74 2.63
C ASP A 181 -6.15 -12.42 1.50
N ILE A 182 -6.05 -13.76 1.42
CA ILE A 182 -6.59 -14.57 0.34
C ILE A 182 -8.10 -14.34 0.22
N GLU A 183 -8.77 -13.96 1.31
CA GLU A 183 -10.18 -13.59 1.29
C GLU A 183 -10.42 -12.31 0.49
N VAL A 184 -9.62 -11.26 0.72
CA VAL A 184 -9.72 -9.99 -0.02
C VAL A 184 -9.38 -10.21 -1.49
N LEU A 185 -8.31 -10.96 -1.80
CA LEU A 185 -7.94 -11.28 -3.17
C LEU A 185 -9.02 -12.10 -3.88
N SER A 186 -9.54 -13.14 -3.24
CA SER A 186 -10.59 -14.01 -3.81
C SER A 186 -11.87 -13.21 -4.07
N ASN A 187 -12.28 -12.35 -3.15
CA ASN A 187 -13.44 -11.47 -3.33
C ASN A 187 -13.27 -10.56 -4.55
N ASN A 188 -12.10 -9.96 -4.75
CA ASN A 188 -11.84 -9.06 -5.88
C ASN A 188 -11.82 -9.80 -7.23
N ILE A 189 -11.14 -10.96 -7.29
CA ILE A 189 -11.08 -11.78 -8.51
C ILE A 189 -12.47 -12.25 -8.90
N ILE A 190 -13.26 -12.71 -7.94
CA ILE A 190 -14.59 -13.29 -8.21
C ILE A 190 -15.61 -12.21 -8.54
N THR A 191 -15.49 -11.02 -7.96
CA THR A 191 -16.31 -9.86 -8.37
C THR A 191 -16.03 -9.49 -9.83
N ASN A 192 -14.75 -9.45 -10.24
CA ASN A 192 -14.39 -9.17 -11.63
C ASN A 192 -14.92 -10.27 -12.57
N ALA A 193 -14.73 -11.53 -12.21
CA ALA A 193 -15.22 -12.67 -12.98
C ALA A 193 -16.75 -12.68 -13.10
N TYR A 194 -17.49 -12.35 -12.03
CA TYR A 194 -18.94 -12.24 -12.06
C TYR A 194 -19.39 -11.13 -13.02
N ASN A 195 -18.77 -9.95 -12.94
CA ASN A 195 -19.07 -8.84 -13.86
C ASN A 195 -18.82 -9.24 -15.31
N PHE A 196 -17.71 -9.94 -15.59
CA PHE A 196 -17.42 -10.47 -16.91
C PHE A 196 -18.44 -11.51 -17.36
N LEU A 197 -18.78 -12.51 -16.53
CA LEU A 197 -19.72 -13.57 -16.90
C LEU A 197 -21.15 -13.05 -17.09
N SER A 198 -21.53 -12.03 -16.31
CA SER A 198 -22.85 -11.39 -16.42
C SER A 198 -23.06 -10.70 -17.77
N SER A 199 -22.01 -10.24 -18.45
CA SER A 199 -22.14 -9.62 -19.79
C SER A 199 -22.44 -10.62 -20.90
N PHE A 200 -22.24 -11.92 -20.67
CA PHE A 200 -22.55 -13.00 -21.63
C PHE A 200 -23.87 -13.72 -21.31
N VAL A 201 -24.65 -13.23 -20.35
CA VAL A 201 -25.96 -13.81 -20.02
C VAL A 201 -26.95 -13.42 -21.13
N ASP A 202 -27.19 -14.35 -22.04
CA ASP A 202 -28.23 -14.23 -23.07
C ASP A 202 -29.51 -14.96 -22.66
N SER A 203 -30.64 -14.62 -23.29
CA SER A 203 -31.93 -15.31 -23.11
C SER A 203 -31.89 -16.79 -23.53
N ASN A 204 -30.79 -17.24 -24.15
CA ASN A 204 -30.57 -18.62 -24.58
C ASN A 204 -29.84 -19.47 -23.53
N ASN A 205 -29.62 -18.93 -22.32
CA ASN A 205 -29.12 -19.68 -21.17
C ASN A 205 -27.74 -20.32 -21.39
N LYS A 206 -26.87 -19.73 -22.25
CA LYS A 206 -25.53 -20.27 -22.52
C LYS A 206 -24.59 -20.20 -21.30
N VAL A 207 -24.83 -19.27 -20.37
CA VAL A 207 -24.06 -19.13 -19.12
C VAL A 207 -25.02 -19.14 -17.93
N TYR A 208 -25.00 -20.22 -17.14
CA TYR A 208 -25.82 -20.35 -15.93
C TYR A 208 -25.19 -19.63 -14.75
N ILE A 209 -25.45 -18.32 -14.62
CA ILE A 209 -24.91 -17.50 -13.52
C ILE A 209 -25.29 -18.05 -12.14
N ALA A 210 -26.48 -18.66 -12.00
CA ALA A 210 -26.92 -19.31 -10.76
C ALA A 210 -25.99 -20.45 -10.30
N ARG A 211 -25.34 -21.16 -11.22
CA ARG A 211 -24.36 -22.21 -10.88
C ARG A 211 -23.06 -21.61 -10.36
N PHE A 212 -22.71 -20.42 -10.83
CA PHE A 212 -21.55 -19.68 -10.34
C PHE A 212 -21.80 -19.18 -8.92
N ASP A 213 -23.01 -18.69 -8.61
CA ASP A 213 -23.39 -18.28 -7.26
C ASP A 213 -23.33 -19.45 -6.26
N ASP A 214 -23.87 -20.62 -6.65
CA ASP A 214 -23.79 -21.85 -5.86
C ASP A 214 -22.34 -22.29 -5.60
N TRP A 215 -21.49 -22.20 -6.63
CA TRP A 215 -20.08 -22.51 -6.52
C TRP A 215 -19.36 -21.54 -5.58
N TRP A 216 -19.65 -20.24 -5.70
CA TRP A 216 -19.05 -19.20 -4.88
C TRP A 216 -19.43 -19.35 -3.40
N ALA A 217 -20.69 -19.68 -3.10
CA ALA A 217 -21.15 -19.98 -1.75
C ALA A 217 -20.40 -21.18 -1.15
N LYS A 218 -20.21 -22.26 -1.91
CA LYS A 218 -19.44 -23.44 -1.49
C LYS A 218 -17.96 -23.10 -1.25
N PHE A 219 -17.38 -22.25 -2.08
CA PHE A 219 -16.01 -21.79 -1.91
C PHE A 219 -15.85 -21.00 -0.59
N LYS A 220 -16.71 -20.01 -0.32
CA LYS A 220 -16.68 -19.24 0.93
C LYS A 220 -16.82 -20.14 2.16
N HIS A 221 -17.73 -21.11 2.10
CA HIS A 221 -17.92 -22.07 3.19
C HIS A 221 -16.68 -22.94 3.43
N LYS A 222 -16.04 -23.44 2.37
CA LYS A 222 -14.79 -24.21 2.48
C LYS A 222 -13.63 -23.35 2.98
N MET A 223 -13.54 -22.10 2.55
CA MET A 223 -12.49 -21.17 2.97
C MET A 223 -12.57 -20.84 4.46
N ALA A 224 -13.79 -20.68 5.00
CA ALA A 224 -14.00 -20.41 6.42
C ALA A 224 -13.75 -21.63 7.32
N ASN A 225 -14.10 -22.84 6.85
CA ASN A 225 -14.18 -24.02 7.70
C ASN A 225 -13.04 -25.04 7.52
N ASP A 226 -12.31 -25.02 6.41
CA ASP A 226 -11.25 -26.01 6.13
C ASP A 226 -9.85 -25.38 6.19
N GLU A 227 -9.14 -25.64 7.29
CA GLU A 227 -7.78 -25.17 7.51
C GLU A 227 -6.76 -25.79 6.53
N LYS A 228 -6.98 -27.03 6.08
CA LYS A 228 -6.12 -27.67 5.07
C LYS A 228 -6.33 -27.05 3.69
N PHE A 229 -7.56 -26.68 3.36
CA PHE A 229 -7.88 -25.95 2.13
C PHE A 229 -7.17 -24.59 2.09
N ARG A 230 -7.21 -23.84 3.20
CA ARG A 230 -6.46 -22.58 3.35
C ARG A 230 -4.95 -22.78 3.14
N GLN A 231 -4.34 -23.76 3.81
CA GLN A 231 -2.91 -24.03 3.68
C GLN A 231 -2.49 -24.38 2.25
N ARG A 232 -3.37 -25.04 1.50
CA ARG A 232 -3.11 -25.38 0.09
C ARG A 232 -3.18 -24.17 -0.83
N MET A 233 -3.97 -23.15 -0.50
CA MET A 233 -4.05 -21.91 -1.30
C MET A 233 -2.97 -20.88 -0.95
N THR A 234 -2.25 -21.07 0.16
CA THR A 234 -1.12 -20.21 0.57
C THR A 234 0.24 -20.75 0.11
N ARG A 235 0.31 -22.01 -0.37
CA ARG A 235 1.53 -22.66 -0.88
C ARG A 235 1.69 -22.46 -2.38
#